data_AF-A0A1Y5Q0K7-F1
#
_entry.id   AF-A0A1Y5Q0K7-F1
#
_cell.length_a   1.000
_cell.length_b   1.000
_cell.length_c   1.000
_cell.angle_alpha   90.00
_cell.angle_beta   90.00
_cell.angle_gamma   90.00
#
_symmetry.space_group_name_H-M   'P 1'
#
loop_
_entity.id
_entity.type
_entity.pdbx_description
1 polymer ?
#
loop_
_entity_poly.entity_id
_entity_poly.type
_entity_poly.pdbx_seq_one_letter_code
_entity_poly.pdbx_strand_id
1 'polypeptide(L)'
;MRVAVMGVKTSAHNIAVQPVNPVGPRQVLAVHAVATGGVQAQVVNGEGPPDMVADLLEAKTYELAFAANAMVIRREGEMLGKLFDAFA
;
A
#
# COMPACT_ATOMS: atom_id res chain seq x y z
N MET A 1 0.71 3.46 -6.12
CA MET A 1 0.01 4.36 -5.17
C MET A 1 -1.29 3.78 -4.62
N ARG A 2 -2.27 3.40 -5.44
CA ARG A 2 -3.57 2.85 -4.96
C ARG A 2 -3.42 1.62 -4.05
N VAL A 3 -2.55 0.68 -4.43
CA VAL A 3 -2.27 -0.54 -3.65
C VAL A 3 -1.75 -0.21 -2.25
N ALA A 4 -0.79 0.71 -2.14
CA ALA A 4 -0.26 1.15 -0.85
C ALA A 4 -1.36 1.76 0.04
N VAL A 5 -2.22 2.62 -0.52
CA VAL A 5 -3.36 3.18 0.24
C VAL A 5 -4.34 2.10 0.69
N MET A 6 -4.62 1.11 -0.17
CA MET A 6 -5.47 -0.04 0.20
C MET A 6 -4.85 -0.89 1.31
N GLY A 7 -3.53 -1.09 1.26
CA GLY A 7 -2.78 -1.81 2.30
C GLY A 7 -2.89 -1.13 3.66
N VAL A 8 -2.61 0.18 3.73
CA VAL A 8 -2.78 0.97 4.98
C VAL A 8 -4.19 0.86 5.53
N LYS A 9 -5.22 0.95 4.68
CA LYS A 9 -6.62 0.82 5.10
C LYS A 9 -6.96 -0.58 5.62
N THR A 10 -6.41 -1.62 5.00
CA THR A 10 -6.62 -3.02 5.40
C THR A 10 -6.01 -3.27 6.77
N SER A 11 -4.76 -2.84 6.98
CA SER A 11 -4.08 -2.92 8.28
C SER A 11 -4.81 -2.11 9.36
N ALA A 12 -5.25 -0.89 9.05
CA ALA A 12 -6.02 -0.06 9.98
C ALA A 12 -7.36 -0.72 10.37
N HIS A 13 -8.01 -1.39 9.41
CA HIS A 13 -9.23 -2.14 9.69
C HIS A 13 -8.97 -3.29 10.65
N ASN A 14 -7.93 -4.10 10.41
CA ASN A 14 -7.54 -5.22 11.27
C ASN A 14 -7.30 -4.77 12.72
N ILE A 15 -6.57 -3.67 12.92
CA ILE A 15 -6.32 -3.09 14.24
C ILE A 15 -7.62 -2.65 14.92
N ALA A 16 -8.52 -2.01 14.17
CA ALA A 16 -9.78 -1.50 14.71
C ALA A 16 -10.76 -2.61 15.13
N VAL A 17 -10.75 -3.75 14.44
CA VAL A 17 -11.67 -4.87 14.72
C VAL A 17 -11.09 -5.91 15.66
N GLN A 18 -9.79 -5.90 15.93
CA GLN A 18 -9.12 -6.82 16.85
C GLN A 18 -9.77 -6.92 18.26
N PRO A 19 -10.20 -5.82 18.92
CA PRO A 19 -10.81 -5.90 20.25
C PRO A 19 -12.30 -6.29 20.23
N VAL A 20 -12.92 -6.44 19.06
CA VAL A 20 -14.37 -6.69 18.92
C VAL A 20 -14.64 -8.19 18.90
N ASN A 21 -15.50 -8.69 19.80
CA ASN A 21 -15.87 -10.11 19.88
C ASN A 21 -17.24 -10.35 19.22
N PRO A 22 -17.44 -11.38 18.36
CA PRO A 22 -16.44 -12.34 17.91
C PRO A 22 -15.39 -11.73 16.99
N VAL A 23 -14.13 -12.13 17.18
CA VAL A 23 -13.01 -11.68 16.34
C VAL A 23 -13.15 -12.28 14.94
N GLY A 24 -13.31 -11.41 13.94
CA GLY A 24 -13.35 -11.80 12.53
C GLY A 24 -11.97 -12.22 12.00
N PRO A 25 -11.90 -12.88 10.83
CA PRO A 25 -10.64 -13.24 10.21
C PRO A 25 -9.82 -11.99 9.85
N ARG A 26 -8.50 -12.08 9.95
CA ARG A 26 -7.58 -11.02 9.50
C ARG A 26 -7.78 -10.74 8.01
N GLN A 27 -7.87 -9.48 7.60
CA GLN A 27 -7.88 -9.12 6.19
C GLN A 27 -6.45 -8.96 5.67
N VAL A 28 -6.19 -9.44 4.45
CA VAL A 28 -4.88 -9.38 3.79
C VAL A 28 -5.06 -8.83 2.38
N LEU A 29 -4.07 -8.10 1.88
CA LEU A 29 -4.08 -7.59 0.52
C LEU A 29 -3.37 -8.57 -0.43
N ALA A 30 -4.14 -9.24 -1.29
CA ALA A 30 -3.59 -10.03 -2.40
C ALA A 30 -3.21 -9.07 -3.54
N VAL A 31 -1.94 -9.12 -3.97
CA VAL A 31 -1.37 -8.19 -4.94
C VAL A 31 -0.81 -8.99 -6.12
N HIS A 32 -1.22 -8.62 -7.33
CA HIS A 32 -0.82 -9.27 -8.57
C HIS A 32 -0.31 -8.25 -9.59
N ALA A 33 0.86 -8.52 -10.18
CA ALA A 33 1.37 -7.74 -11.29
C ALA A 33 0.54 -8.03 -12.55
N VAL A 34 0.19 -6.99 -13.29
CA VAL A 34 -0.57 -7.11 -14.54
C VAL A 34 0.42 -7.10 -15.71
N ALA A 35 0.23 -8.02 -16.67
CA ALA A 35 1.14 -8.19 -17.81
C ALA A 35 1.29 -6.94 -18.68
N THR A 36 0.25 -6.08 -18.75
CA THR A 36 0.26 -4.81 -19.48
C THR A 36 0.86 -3.65 -18.68
N GLY A 37 1.49 -3.94 -17.54
CA GLY A 37 1.99 -2.96 -16.60
C GLY A 37 0.97 -2.59 -15.53
N GLY A 38 1.48 -2.19 -14.37
CA GLY A 38 0.67 -1.88 -13.19
C GLY A 38 0.41 -3.09 -12.29
N VAL A 39 -0.43 -2.88 -11.29
CA VAL A 39 -0.67 -3.83 -10.20
C VAL A 39 -2.16 -3.84 -9.87
N GLN A 40 -2.74 -5.03 -9.80
CA GLN A 40 -4.07 -5.28 -9.28
C GLN A 40 -3.97 -5.71 -7.82
N ALA A 41 -4.90 -5.23 -6.98
CA ALA A 41 -4.96 -5.62 -5.59
C ALA A 41 -6.40 -5.91 -5.15
N GLN A 42 -6.57 -6.92 -4.31
CA GLN A 42 -7.84 -7.33 -3.75
C GLN A 42 -7.67 -7.64 -2.26
N VAL A 43 -8.62 -7.21 -1.44
CA VAL A 43 -8.67 -7.60 -0.03
C VAL A 43 -9.29 -8.99 0.06
N VAL A 44 -8.60 -9.89 0.74
CA VAL A 44 -9.01 -11.28 0.97
C VAL A 44 -8.94 -11.59 2.46
N ASN A 45 -9.65 -12.63 2.90
CA ASN A 45 -9.51 -13.13 4.27
C ASN A 45 -8.22 -13.94 4.35
N GLY A 46 -7.33 -13.55 5.26
CA GLY A 46 -6.14 -14.29 5.62
C GLY A 46 -6.41 -15.34 6.70
N GLU A 47 -5.34 -16.03 7.09
CA GLU A 47 -5.38 -17.03 8.15
C GLU A 47 -5.18 -16.38 9.52
N GLY A 48 -5.97 -16.83 10.50
CA GLY A 48 -5.85 -16.41 11.89
C GLY A 48 -6.51 -15.06 12.24
N PRO A 49 -6.49 -14.70 13.53
CA PRO A 49 -7.01 -13.42 14.00
C PRO A 49 -6.05 -12.25 13.66
N PRO A 50 -6.55 -11.00 13.63
CA PRO A 50 -5.71 -9.81 13.57
C PRO A 50 -4.66 -9.75 14.67
N ASP A 51 -3.48 -9.22 14.36
CA ASP A 51 -2.40 -8.96 15.31
C ASP A 51 -1.93 -7.52 15.17
N MET A 52 -2.20 -6.71 16.21
CA MET A 52 -1.85 -5.30 16.28
C MET A 52 -0.42 -5.00 15.83
N VAL A 53 0.56 -5.78 16.28
CA VAL A 53 1.98 -5.48 15.98
C VAL A 53 2.28 -5.76 14.52
N ALA A 54 1.84 -6.93 14.03
CA ALA A 54 2.01 -7.30 12.63
C ALA A 54 1.28 -6.33 11.69
N ASP A 55 0.04 -5.97 12.01
CA ASP A 55 -0.78 -5.07 11.21
C ASP A 55 -0.25 -3.63 11.22
N LEU A 56 0.27 -3.13 12.36
CA LEU A 56 0.94 -1.82 12.41
C LEU A 56 2.22 -1.79 11.58
N LEU A 57 3.03 -2.86 11.65
CA LEU A 57 4.23 -2.98 10.84
C LEU A 57 3.86 -2.97 9.35
N GLU A 58 2.83 -3.73 8.96
CA GLU A 58 2.37 -3.79 7.58
C GLU A 58 1.80 -2.44 7.09
N ALA A 59 1.07 -1.70 7.94
CA ALA A 59 0.66 -0.34 7.61
C ALA A 59 1.87 0.56 7.30
N LYS A 60 2.94 0.46 8.10
CA LYS A 60 4.16 1.26 7.92
C LYS A 60 4.92 0.88 6.65
N THR A 61 4.98 -0.39 6.28
CA THR A 61 5.62 -0.81 5.02
C THR A 61 4.87 -0.23 3.81
N TYR A 62 3.53 -0.20 3.84
CA TYR A 62 2.74 0.41 2.77
C TYR A 62 2.89 1.94 2.71
N GLU A 63 2.95 2.64 3.84
CA GLU A 63 3.24 4.09 3.87
C GLU A 63 4.60 4.38 3.23
N LEU A 64 5.62 3.59 3.57
CA LEU A 64 6.97 3.76 3.04
C LEU A 64 7.03 3.46 1.54
N ALA A 65 6.32 2.43 1.08
CA ALA A 65 6.18 2.12 -0.34
C ALA A 65 5.47 3.25 -1.11
N PHE A 66 4.46 3.91 -0.52
CA PHE A 66 3.82 5.08 -1.12
C PHE A 66 4.81 6.24 -1.25
N ALA A 67 5.52 6.57 -0.18
CA ALA A 67 6.49 7.66 -0.18
C ALA A 67 7.64 7.43 -1.19
N ALA A 68 8.16 6.20 -1.26
CA ALA A 68 9.18 5.81 -2.23
C ALA A 68 8.70 6.03 -3.67
N ASN A 69 7.49 5.56 -3.99
CA ASN A 69 6.91 5.75 -5.32
C ASN A 69 6.66 7.24 -5.65
N ALA A 70 6.23 8.04 -4.68
CA ALA A 70 6.05 9.48 -4.87
C ALA A 70 7.38 10.19 -5.18
N MET A 71 8.46 9.81 -4.51
CA MET A 71 9.79 10.37 -4.75
C MET A 71 10.29 10.07 -6.17
N VAL A 72 10.08 8.85 -6.67
CA VAL A 72 10.45 8.49 -8.05
C VAL A 72 9.71 9.37 -9.06
N ILE A 73 8.38 9.48 -8.94
CA ILE A 73 7.57 10.30 -9.86
C ILE A 73 8.00 11.77 -9.82
N ARG A 74 8.24 12.31 -8.62
CA ARG A 74 8.72 13.69 -8.48
C ARG A 74 10.06 13.89 -9.18
N ARG A 75 10.99 12.94 -9.01
CA ARG A 75 12.32 13.03 -9.61
C ARG A 75 12.26 12.95 -11.13
N GLU A 76 11.40 12.09 -11.68
CA GLU A 76 11.14 12.02 -13.12
C GLU A 76 10.58 13.34 -13.66
N GLY A 77 9.62 13.95 -12.96
CA GLY A 77 9.09 15.26 -13.31
C GLY A 77 10.15 16.36 -13.31
N GLU A 78 11.03 16.40 -12.30
CA GLU A 78 12.15 17.34 -12.24
C GLU A 78 13.14 17.16 -13.39
N MET A 79 13.43 15.91 -13.78
CA MET A 79 14.33 15.62 -14.90
C MET A 79 13.72 16.05 -16.24
N LEU A 80 12.43 15.76 -16.45
CA LEU A 80 11.71 16.21 -17.65
C LEU A 80 11.67 17.73 -17.74
N GLY A 81 11.40 18.43 -16.63
CA GLY A 81 11.43 19.89 -16.56
C GLY A 81 12.80 20.46 -16.97
N LYS A 82 13.89 19.91 -16.42
CA LYS A 82 15.26 20.33 -16.77
C LYS A 82 15.60 20.08 -18.24
N LEU A 83 15.10 18.99 -18.83
CA LEU A 83 15.29 18.73 -20.25
C LEU A 83 14.57 19.79 -21.08
N PHE A 84 13.31 20.11 -20.77
CA PHE A 84 12.58 21.15 -21.49
C PHE A 84 13.24 22.53 -21.34
N ASP A 85 13.69 22.90 -20.14
CA ASP A 85 14.42 24.16 -19.90
C ASP A 85 15.73 24.25 -20.69
N ALA A 86 16.39 23.13 -21.00
CA ALA A 86 17.62 23.11 -21.79
C ALA A 86 17.39 23.22 -23.30
N PHE A 87 16.17 22.96 -23.78
CA PHE A 87 15.79 23.06 -25.20
C PHE A 87 14.97 24.33 -25.51
N ALA A 88 14.64 25.14 -24.51
CA ALA A 88 13.96 26.43 -24.64
C ALA A 88 14.96 27.59 -24.81
#